data_AF-A0A398CPY2-F1
#
_entry.id   AF-A0A398CPY2-F1
#
_cell.length_a   1.000
_cell.length_b   1.000
_cell.length_c   1.000
_cell.angle_alpha   90.00
_cell.angle_beta   90.00
_cell.angle_gamma   90.00
#
_symmetry.space_group_name_H-M   'P 1'
#
loop_
_entity.id
_entity.type
_entity.pdbx_description
1 polymer ?
#
loop_
_entity_poly.entity_id
_entity_poly.type
_entity_poly.pdbx_seq_one_letter_code
_entity_poly.pdbx_strand_id
1 'polypeptide(L)'
;MGYRPMAELRSWATMALTSLLPAGAEMAYIAGSSGQGRTPAVIVADLDGDGFPEISVVYRMHGELRIAILHRNQDHSWRQVANFKGLGCEVTDLIVAPIAAPGKNTLLIGWQIGSIWSVLDLIEWTPGGYKRLLPGDRYYSKLEAEDMPGGPGAPSGQAEIALWVHDTGEAYKVSVYRWDGEKLVSASPEATRYYFKRVVRYYEDLVKEYPDYTFYKTYLEDARKKANARQANAGKSLRL
;
A
#
# COMPACT_ATOMS: atom_id res chain seq x y z
N MET A 1 1.02 -5.53 -40.83
CA MET A 1 1.36 -5.29 -39.41
C MET A 1 0.03 -5.00 -38.72
N GLY A 2 -0.63 -6.02 -38.18
CA GLY A 2 -2.02 -5.95 -37.75
C GLY A 2 -2.15 -5.39 -36.33
N TYR A 3 -2.96 -4.36 -36.16
CA TYR A 3 -3.34 -3.82 -34.86
C TYR A 3 -4.13 -4.89 -34.11
N ARG A 4 -3.58 -5.42 -33.01
CA ARG A 4 -4.32 -6.33 -32.13
C ARG A 4 -5.14 -5.49 -31.14
N PRO A 5 -6.45 -5.77 -30.96
CA PRO A 5 -7.28 -5.07 -29.99
C PRO A 5 -6.65 -5.08 -28.58
N MET A 6 -6.78 -3.98 -27.84
CA MET A 6 -6.23 -3.83 -26.48
C MET A 6 -6.65 -4.95 -25.50
N ALA A 7 -7.80 -5.59 -25.72
CA ALA A 7 -8.26 -6.74 -24.94
C ALA A 7 -7.44 -8.01 -25.21
N GLU A 8 -7.11 -8.29 -26.47
CA GLU A 8 -6.21 -9.38 -26.84
C GLU A 8 -4.79 -9.11 -26.35
N LEU A 9 -4.39 -7.83 -26.33
CA LEU A 9 -3.09 -7.43 -25.81
C LEU A 9 -2.92 -7.73 -24.31
N ARG A 10 -3.99 -7.55 -23.54
CA ARG A 10 -4.02 -7.93 -22.12
C ARG A 10 -4.00 -9.45 -21.93
N SER A 11 -4.73 -10.19 -22.77
CA SER A 11 -4.82 -11.65 -22.68
C SER A 11 -3.47 -12.35 -22.92
N TRP A 12 -2.69 -11.96 -23.94
CA TRP A 12 -1.38 -12.59 -24.18
C TRP A 12 -0.37 -12.25 -23.08
N ALA A 13 -0.40 -11.02 -22.56
CA ALA A 13 0.49 -10.60 -21.49
C ALA A 13 0.22 -11.40 -20.22
N THR A 14 -1.05 -11.63 -19.90
CA THR A 14 -1.46 -12.52 -18.80
C THR A 14 -1.02 -13.96 -19.05
N MET A 15 -1.24 -14.52 -20.24
CA MET A 15 -0.81 -15.90 -20.56
C MET A 15 0.70 -16.09 -20.46
N ALA A 16 1.48 -15.12 -20.96
CA ALA A 16 2.94 -15.14 -20.87
C ALA A 16 3.39 -15.12 -19.40
N LEU A 17 2.77 -14.28 -18.56
CA LEU A 17 3.04 -14.22 -17.13
C LEU A 17 2.65 -15.52 -16.40
N THR A 18 1.52 -16.15 -16.75
CA THR A 18 1.11 -17.42 -16.16
C THR A 18 2.13 -18.53 -16.42
N SER A 19 2.81 -18.51 -17.57
CA SER A 19 3.88 -19.49 -17.87
C SER A 19 5.11 -19.36 -16.95
N LEU A 20 5.25 -18.24 -16.25
CA LEU A 20 6.32 -18.01 -15.27
C LEU A 20 5.95 -18.50 -13.86
N LEU A 21 4.69 -18.92 -13.65
CA LEU A 21 4.19 -19.44 -12.38
C LEU A 21 4.28 -20.97 -12.33
N PRO A 22 4.23 -21.57 -11.12
CA PRO A 22 4.11 -23.02 -10.97
C PRO A 22 2.93 -23.60 -11.77
N ALA A 23 3.08 -24.81 -12.30
CA ALA A 23 1.99 -25.49 -13.00
C ALA A 23 0.76 -25.63 -12.09
N GLY A 24 -0.41 -25.24 -12.59
CA GLY A 24 -1.66 -25.22 -11.81
C GLY A 24 -1.88 -23.95 -10.98
N ALA A 25 -0.98 -22.95 -11.08
CA ALA A 25 -1.19 -21.64 -10.49
C ALA A 25 -2.26 -20.84 -11.24
N GLU A 26 -3.13 -20.18 -10.48
CA GLU A 26 -4.15 -19.27 -11.00
C GLU A 26 -3.80 -17.84 -10.60
N MET A 27 -3.73 -16.92 -11.56
CA MET A 27 -3.42 -15.53 -11.25
C MET A 27 -4.50 -14.92 -10.36
N ALA A 28 -4.10 -14.18 -9.32
CA ALA A 28 -5.04 -13.45 -8.48
C ALA A 28 -5.39 -12.11 -9.13
N TYR A 29 -6.51 -11.53 -8.71
CA TYR A 29 -7.00 -10.29 -9.25
C TYR A 29 -7.44 -9.34 -8.13
N ILE A 30 -7.16 -8.05 -8.32
CA ILE A 30 -7.63 -6.97 -7.45
C ILE A 30 -8.94 -6.44 -8.01
N ALA A 31 -9.94 -6.24 -7.16
CA ALA A 31 -11.19 -5.61 -7.55
C ALA A 31 -10.96 -4.12 -7.85
N GLY A 32 -11.41 -3.64 -9.01
CA GLY A 32 -11.42 -2.21 -9.30
C GLY A 32 -12.50 -1.48 -8.50
N SER A 33 -12.35 -0.17 -8.34
CA SER A 33 -13.41 0.70 -7.80
C SER A 33 -14.69 0.59 -8.63
N SER A 34 -15.84 0.74 -7.99
CA SER A 34 -17.21 0.63 -8.54
C SER A 34 -17.31 0.83 -10.07
N GLY A 35 -17.46 -0.28 -10.80
CA GLY A 35 -17.62 -0.30 -12.27
C GLY A 35 -16.34 -0.57 -13.07
N GLN A 36 -15.17 -0.54 -12.44
CA GLN A 36 -13.93 -1.03 -13.05
C GLN A 36 -13.82 -2.54 -12.81
N GLY A 37 -13.67 -3.30 -13.91
CA GLY A 37 -13.45 -4.74 -13.82
C GLY A 37 -12.23 -5.12 -12.98
N ARG A 38 -12.07 -6.41 -12.69
CA ARG A 38 -10.92 -6.90 -11.93
C ARG A 38 -9.63 -6.76 -12.74
N THR A 39 -8.55 -6.33 -12.10
CA THR A 39 -7.22 -6.24 -12.71
C THR A 39 -6.32 -7.37 -12.19
N PRO A 40 -5.46 -7.96 -13.04
CA PRO A 40 -4.44 -8.89 -12.57
C PRO A 40 -3.62 -8.29 -11.43
N ALA A 41 -3.39 -9.04 -10.37
CA ALA A 41 -2.56 -8.64 -9.23
C ALA A 41 -1.07 -8.78 -9.59
N VAL A 42 -0.63 -7.93 -10.52
CA VAL A 42 0.72 -7.89 -11.05
C VAL A 42 1.24 -6.46 -11.01
N ILE A 43 2.48 -6.27 -10.55
CA ILE A 43 3.18 -4.99 -10.61
C ILE A 43 4.58 -5.18 -11.17
N VAL A 44 5.05 -4.18 -11.92
CA VAL A 44 6.38 -4.17 -12.54
C VAL A 44 7.12 -2.94 -12.04
N ALA A 45 8.19 -3.14 -11.29
CA ALA A 45 8.97 -2.08 -10.65
C ALA A 45 10.37 -2.56 -10.30
N ASP A 46 11.34 -1.67 -10.29
CA ASP A 46 12.69 -1.91 -9.76
C ASP A 46 12.61 -2.00 -8.22
N LEU A 47 12.66 -3.21 -7.68
CA LEU A 47 12.48 -3.50 -6.26
C LEU A 47 13.79 -3.73 -5.52
N ASP A 48 14.87 -4.07 -6.23
CA ASP A 48 16.20 -4.27 -5.64
C ASP A 48 17.16 -3.08 -5.80
N GLY A 49 16.79 -2.11 -6.64
CA GLY A 49 17.52 -0.86 -6.86
C GLY A 49 18.62 -0.96 -7.91
N ASP A 50 18.63 -2.00 -8.75
CA ASP A 50 19.65 -2.20 -9.79
C ASP A 50 19.35 -1.45 -11.11
N GLY A 51 18.19 -0.79 -11.22
CA GLY A 51 17.74 -0.04 -12.39
C GLY A 51 16.96 -0.89 -13.41
N PHE A 52 16.84 -2.21 -13.20
CA PHE A 52 16.01 -3.10 -14.00
C PHE A 52 14.73 -3.47 -13.21
N PRO A 53 13.56 -3.50 -13.87
CA PRO A 53 12.33 -3.79 -13.15
C PRO A 53 12.10 -5.29 -12.95
N GLU A 54 11.69 -5.65 -11.74
CA GLU A 54 11.13 -6.94 -11.38
C GLU A 54 9.65 -7.05 -11.70
N ILE A 55 9.17 -8.29 -11.79
CA ILE A 55 7.74 -8.59 -11.83
C ILE A 55 7.36 -9.19 -10.48
N SER A 56 6.36 -8.60 -9.83
CA SER A 56 5.69 -9.19 -8.67
C SER A 56 4.28 -9.62 -9.07
N VAL A 57 3.92 -10.87 -8.78
CA VAL A 57 2.63 -11.45 -9.16
C VAL A 57 2.03 -12.23 -8.00
N VAL A 58 0.78 -11.90 -7.68
CA VAL A 58 -0.03 -12.66 -6.73
C VAL A 58 -0.80 -13.74 -7.48
N TYR A 59 -0.80 -14.95 -6.94
CA TYR A 59 -1.46 -16.11 -7.53
C TYR A 59 -1.98 -17.05 -6.44
N ARG A 60 -2.87 -17.96 -6.83
CA ARG A 60 -3.41 -19.03 -6.00
C ARG A 60 -2.82 -20.36 -6.44
N MET A 61 -2.42 -21.19 -5.48
CA MET A 61 -1.92 -22.53 -5.72
C MET A 61 -2.45 -23.45 -4.62
N HIS A 62 -3.15 -24.52 -5.01
CA HIS A 62 -3.82 -25.42 -4.07
C HIS A 62 -4.71 -24.69 -3.05
N GLY A 63 -5.43 -23.66 -3.51
CA GLY A 63 -6.30 -22.83 -2.66
C GLY A 63 -5.59 -21.73 -1.86
N GLU A 64 -4.26 -21.78 -1.74
CA GLU A 64 -3.48 -20.79 -0.98
C GLU A 64 -3.02 -19.63 -1.87
N LEU A 65 -3.19 -18.40 -1.37
CA LEU A 65 -2.56 -17.25 -2.01
C LEU A 65 -1.07 -17.22 -1.77
N ARG A 66 -0.34 -16.73 -2.78
CA ARG A 66 1.11 -16.57 -2.79
C ARG A 66 1.47 -15.33 -3.59
N ILE A 67 2.62 -14.75 -3.27
CA ILE A 67 3.26 -13.76 -4.13
C ILE A 67 4.62 -14.28 -4.58
N ALA A 68 4.87 -14.22 -5.89
CA ALA A 68 6.17 -14.48 -6.48
C ALA A 68 6.79 -13.17 -6.95
N ILE A 69 8.12 -13.05 -6.78
CA ILE A 69 8.92 -11.96 -7.34
C ILE A 69 9.91 -12.59 -8.32
N LEU A 70 9.94 -12.06 -9.54
CA LEU A 70 10.74 -12.56 -10.64
C LEU A 70 11.75 -11.52 -11.10
N HIS A 71 12.99 -11.97 -11.22
CA HIS A 71 14.11 -11.23 -11.79
C HIS A 71 14.28 -11.60 -13.26
N ARG A 72 14.75 -10.63 -14.05
CA ARG A 72 15.18 -10.89 -15.42
C ARG A 72 16.66 -11.27 -15.44
N ASN A 73 16.96 -12.42 -16.02
CA ASN A 73 18.33 -12.86 -16.25
C ASN A 73 18.95 -12.12 -17.45
N GLN A 74 20.29 -12.23 -17.58
CA GLN A 74 21.04 -11.65 -18.71
C GLN A 74 20.59 -12.18 -20.08
N ASP A 75 20.18 -13.45 -20.15
CA ASP A 75 19.65 -14.10 -21.35
C ASP A 75 18.18 -13.73 -21.64
N HIS A 76 17.64 -12.76 -20.92
CA HIS A 76 16.26 -12.28 -20.97
C HIS A 76 15.19 -13.28 -20.50
N SER A 77 15.58 -14.43 -19.94
CA SER A 77 14.66 -15.31 -19.23
C SER A 77 14.25 -14.72 -17.89
N TRP A 78 13.12 -15.18 -17.35
CA TRP A 78 12.66 -14.80 -16.02
C TRP A 78 12.91 -15.92 -15.03
N ARG A 79 13.36 -15.56 -13.83
CA ARG A 79 13.56 -16.50 -12.72
C ARG A 79 12.85 -15.98 -11.49
N GLN A 80 12.04 -16.83 -10.87
CA GLN A 80 11.48 -16.55 -9.56
C GLN A 80 12.60 -16.54 -8.50
N VAL A 81 12.79 -15.41 -7.84
CA VAL A 81 13.80 -15.23 -6.78
C VAL A 81 13.21 -15.19 -5.38
N ALA A 82 11.90 -14.93 -5.26
CA ALA A 82 11.19 -15.03 -3.99
C ALA A 82 9.77 -15.56 -4.18
N ASN A 83 9.26 -16.21 -3.12
CA ASN A 83 7.91 -16.76 -3.07
C ASN A 83 7.43 -16.75 -1.62
N PHE A 84 6.38 -15.99 -1.34
CA PHE A 84 5.82 -15.87 0.00
C PHE A 84 4.37 -16.34 0.00
N LYS A 85 3.98 -17.12 1.03
CA LYS A 85 2.58 -17.45 1.29
C LYS A 85 1.84 -16.20 1.73
N GLY A 86 0.73 -15.87 1.08
CA GLY A 86 -0.14 -14.75 1.43
C GLY A 86 -0.76 -14.92 2.82
N LEU A 87 -1.20 -13.80 3.42
CA LEU A 87 -1.70 -13.74 4.79
C LEU A 87 -3.23 -13.70 4.90
N GLY A 88 -3.94 -13.85 3.77
CA GLY A 88 -5.39 -13.65 3.67
C GLY A 88 -6.05 -14.52 2.60
N CYS A 89 -7.34 -14.30 2.36
CA CYS A 89 -8.14 -15.09 1.42
C CYS A 89 -8.14 -14.52 0.00
N GLU A 90 -8.00 -13.20 -0.15
CA GLU A 90 -7.90 -12.43 -1.40
C GLU A 90 -6.77 -11.39 -1.30
N VAL A 91 -6.48 -10.72 -2.42
CA VAL A 91 -5.57 -9.56 -2.48
C VAL A 91 -6.38 -8.30 -2.79
N THR A 92 -6.21 -7.26 -1.98
CA THR A 92 -6.89 -5.96 -2.16
C THR A 92 -5.98 -4.88 -2.73
N ASP A 93 -4.69 -4.95 -2.43
CA ASP A 93 -3.73 -3.90 -2.76
C ASP A 93 -2.41 -4.52 -3.17
N LEU A 94 -1.78 -3.94 -4.19
CA LEU A 94 -0.43 -4.25 -4.63
C LEU A 94 0.22 -2.94 -5.10
N ILE A 95 1.01 -2.33 -4.21
CA ILE A 95 1.54 -0.97 -4.38
C ILE A 95 3.06 -1.03 -4.20
N VAL A 96 3.79 -0.18 -4.94
CA VAL A 96 5.22 0.03 -4.73
C VAL A 96 5.46 1.47 -4.30
N ALA A 97 6.16 1.65 -3.19
CA ALA A 97 6.55 2.96 -2.66
C ALA A 97 7.82 2.84 -1.82
N PRO A 98 8.62 3.92 -1.69
CA PRO A 98 9.86 3.89 -0.91
C PRO A 98 9.58 3.98 0.60
N ILE A 99 9.13 2.88 1.21
CA ILE A 99 8.67 2.88 2.62
C ILE A 99 9.82 2.82 3.61
N ALA A 100 10.77 1.90 3.44
CA ALA A 100 11.78 1.68 4.47
C ALA A 100 12.94 2.69 4.40
N ALA A 101 13.27 3.18 3.20
CA ALA A 101 14.30 4.20 2.98
C ALA A 101 14.04 4.99 1.69
N PRO A 102 14.56 6.24 1.58
CA PRO A 102 14.45 7.02 0.35
C PRO A 102 15.02 6.30 -0.86
N GLY A 103 14.28 6.30 -1.97
CA GLY A 103 14.71 5.69 -3.24
C GLY A 103 14.78 4.16 -3.22
N LYS A 104 14.45 3.50 -2.10
CA LYS A 104 14.43 2.04 -1.99
C LYS A 104 12.99 1.55 -2.02
N ASN A 105 12.58 0.97 -3.14
CA ASN A 105 11.21 0.52 -3.33
C ASN A 105 10.86 -0.65 -2.39
N THR A 106 9.73 -0.50 -1.71
CA THR A 106 9.10 -1.54 -0.89
C THR A 106 7.80 -1.94 -1.57
N LEU A 107 7.52 -3.24 -1.59
CA LEU A 107 6.25 -3.78 -2.06
C LEU A 107 5.26 -3.85 -0.90
N LEU A 108 4.16 -3.10 -1.00
CA LEU A 108 3.04 -3.13 -0.07
C LEU A 108 1.96 -4.05 -0.62
N ILE A 109 1.47 -4.95 0.22
CA ILE A 109 0.43 -5.91 -0.16
C ILE A 109 -0.71 -5.86 0.85
N GLY A 110 -1.93 -5.78 0.33
CA GLY A 110 -3.15 -5.96 1.09
C GLY A 110 -3.68 -7.37 0.99
N TRP A 111 -3.61 -8.11 2.09
CA TRP A 111 -4.19 -9.44 2.19
C TRP A 111 -5.55 -9.36 2.85
N GLN A 112 -6.63 -9.62 2.09
CA GLN A 112 -7.98 -9.54 2.62
C GLN A 112 -8.19 -10.56 3.73
N ILE A 113 -8.70 -10.11 4.87
CA ILE A 113 -9.11 -10.92 6.00
C ILE A 113 -10.56 -10.56 6.38
N GLY A 114 -11.51 -11.34 5.86
CA GLY A 114 -12.94 -11.07 6.04
C GLY A 114 -13.47 -10.03 5.05
N SER A 115 -14.62 -9.42 5.36
CA SER A 115 -15.37 -8.66 4.36
C SER A 115 -14.86 -7.23 4.11
N ILE A 116 -14.25 -6.61 5.11
CA ILE A 116 -13.93 -5.16 5.09
C ILE A 116 -12.49 -4.83 5.51
N TRP A 117 -11.71 -5.83 5.91
CA TRP A 117 -10.36 -5.62 6.42
C TRP A 117 -9.34 -6.38 5.57
N SER A 118 -8.16 -5.79 5.50
CA SER A 118 -6.94 -6.39 4.97
C SER A 118 -5.81 -6.26 5.99
N VAL A 119 -4.91 -7.23 6.00
CA VAL A 119 -3.60 -7.14 6.66
C VAL A 119 -2.60 -6.54 5.69
N LEU A 120 -1.84 -5.54 6.16
CA LEU A 120 -0.70 -5.00 5.44
C LEU A 120 0.52 -5.92 5.60
N ASP A 121 1.11 -6.27 4.46
CA ASP A 121 2.42 -6.92 4.35
C ASP A 121 3.37 -5.98 3.60
N LEU A 122 4.64 -5.97 4.02
CA LEU A 122 5.70 -5.15 3.42
C LEU A 122 6.84 -6.07 3.05
N ILE A 123 7.22 -6.10 1.78
CA ILE A 123 8.34 -6.90 1.29
C ILE A 123 9.39 -5.97 0.70
N GLU A 124 10.63 -6.15 1.11
CA GLU A 124 11.76 -5.35 0.64
C GLU A 124 12.97 -6.23 0.32
N TRP A 125 13.78 -5.79 -0.66
CA TRP A 125 15.09 -6.36 -0.93
C TRP A 125 16.10 -6.10 0.20
N THR A 126 16.86 -7.12 0.57
CA THR A 126 17.99 -7.03 1.51
C THR A 126 19.20 -7.74 0.91
N PRO A 127 20.42 -7.59 1.47
CA PRO A 127 21.57 -8.38 1.02
C PRO A 127 21.36 -9.90 1.09
N GLY A 128 20.42 -10.38 1.92
CA GLY A 128 20.02 -11.78 2.02
C GLY A 128 18.84 -12.18 1.12
N GLY A 129 18.41 -11.32 0.21
CA GLY A 129 17.22 -11.50 -0.61
C GLY A 129 15.99 -10.73 -0.10
N TYR A 130 14.84 -10.93 -0.75
CA TYR A 130 13.58 -10.33 -0.33
C TYR A 130 13.16 -10.83 1.06
N LYS A 131 12.68 -9.91 1.91
CA LYS A 131 12.23 -10.21 3.27
C LYS A 131 10.96 -9.42 3.61
N ARG A 132 10.10 -10.02 4.42
CA ARG A 132 9.00 -9.33 5.09
C ARG A 132 9.49 -8.40 6.19
N LEU A 133 9.03 -7.15 6.16
CA LEU A 133 9.29 -6.17 7.20
C LEU A 133 8.24 -6.21 8.33
N LEU A 134 6.98 -6.48 7.99
CA LEU A 134 5.89 -6.58 8.96
C LEU A 134 5.49 -8.04 9.24
N PRO A 135 5.30 -8.45 10.50
CA PRO A 135 4.77 -9.76 10.85
C PRO A 135 3.22 -9.86 10.80
N GLY A 136 2.51 -8.97 10.07
CA GLY A 136 1.07 -9.10 9.81
C GLY A 136 0.12 -8.51 10.86
N ASP A 137 0.52 -7.43 11.55
CA ASP A 137 -0.19 -6.84 12.71
C ASP A 137 -0.87 -5.49 12.41
N ARG A 138 -1.03 -5.13 11.13
CA ARG A 138 -1.64 -3.85 10.71
C ARG A 138 -2.84 -4.11 9.81
N TYR A 139 -4.02 -3.92 10.40
CA TYR A 139 -5.29 -4.06 9.70
C TYR A 139 -5.77 -2.72 9.15
N TYR A 140 -6.42 -2.75 7.99
CA TYR A 140 -6.99 -1.56 7.36
C TYR A 140 -8.16 -1.91 6.44
N SER A 141 -8.94 -0.91 6.06
CA SER A 141 -9.99 -0.98 5.04
C SER A 141 -9.64 -0.15 3.80
N LYS A 142 -8.84 0.91 3.94
CA LYS A 142 -8.22 1.64 2.82
C LYS A 142 -6.75 1.92 3.14
N LEU A 143 -5.91 1.84 2.11
CA LEU A 143 -4.46 2.05 2.17
C LEU A 143 -4.06 3.12 1.17
N GLU A 144 -3.25 4.07 1.62
CA GLU A 144 -2.57 5.04 0.76
C GLU A 144 -1.11 5.14 1.17
N ALA A 145 -0.21 5.30 0.19
CA ALA A 145 1.21 5.50 0.44
C ALA A 145 1.72 6.66 -0.45
N GLU A 146 2.33 7.66 0.16
CA GLU A 146 2.89 8.82 -0.53
C GLU A 146 4.01 9.46 0.29
N ASP A 147 4.94 10.15 -0.37
CA ASP A 147 5.99 10.95 0.29
C ASP A 147 5.38 12.26 0.79
N MET A 148 5.02 12.28 2.08
CA MET A 148 4.39 13.40 2.73
C MET A 148 5.46 14.39 3.23
N PRO A 149 5.11 15.67 3.43
CA PRO A 149 6.06 16.66 3.94
C PRO A 149 6.56 16.31 5.34
N GLY A 150 7.87 16.07 5.47
CA GLY A 150 8.51 15.65 6.73
C GLY A 150 9.04 16.77 7.64
N GLY A 151 9.05 18.04 7.20
CA GLY A 151 9.68 19.15 7.93
C GLY A 151 10.01 20.38 7.06
N PRO A 152 10.82 21.34 7.54
CA PRO A 152 11.39 22.41 6.72
C PRO A 152 12.46 21.82 5.79
N GLY A 153 12.04 21.51 4.57
CA GLY A 153 12.78 20.73 3.59
C GLY A 153 11.76 19.91 2.81
N ALA A 154 11.96 19.78 1.50
CA ALA A 154 11.05 19.07 0.60
C ALA A 154 10.77 17.61 1.06
N PRO A 155 9.84 16.89 0.41
CA PRO A 155 9.57 15.49 0.71
C PRO A 155 10.86 14.67 0.87
N SER A 156 10.85 13.72 1.81
CA SER A 156 12.08 13.08 2.29
C SER A 156 12.62 12.04 1.30
N GLY A 157 11.86 11.71 0.27
CA GLY A 157 12.06 10.57 -0.62
C GLY A 157 11.60 9.25 -0.01
N GLN A 158 11.26 9.23 1.29
CA GLN A 158 10.69 8.09 2.00
C GLN A 158 9.20 8.34 2.25
N ALA A 159 8.36 7.44 1.74
CA ALA A 159 6.92 7.54 1.80
C ALA A 159 6.34 7.14 3.17
N GLU A 160 5.32 7.88 3.58
CA GLU A 160 4.42 7.55 4.68
C GLU A 160 3.27 6.66 4.21
N ILE A 161 2.67 5.95 5.16
CA ILE A 161 1.50 5.09 4.93
C ILE A 161 0.32 5.64 5.72
N ALA A 162 -0.79 5.91 5.04
CA ALA A 162 -2.07 6.18 5.69
C ALA A 162 -2.96 4.94 5.66
N LEU A 163 -3.44 4.54 6.84
CA LEU A 163 -4.37 3.43 7.02
C LEU A 163 -5.70 3.96 7.53
N TRP A 164 -6.78 3.58 6.84
CA TRP A 164 -8.16 3.89 7.22
C TRP A 164 -8.81 2.60 7.71
N VAL A 165 -9.13 2.52 9.00
CA VAL A 165 -9.82 1.37 9.58
C VAL A 165 -11.30 1.70 9.69
N HIS A 166 -12.15 0.93 8.99
CA HIS A 166 -13.60 1.11 9.07
C HIS A 166 -14.09 1.00 10.52
N ASP A 167 -15.00 1.91 10.90
CA ASP A 167 -15.61 1.96 12.24
C ASP A 167 -17.14 1.82 12.15
N THR A 168 -17.82 2.73 11.46
CA THR A 168 -19.28 2.71 11.29
C THR A 168 -19.72 3.49 10.06
N GLY A 169 -20.68 2.97 9.28
CA GLY A 169 -21.09 3.61 8.03
C GLY A 169 -19.89 3.88 7.11
N GLU A 170 -19.74 5.11 6.65
CA GLU A 170 -18.55 5.57 5.92
C GLU A 170 -17.54 6.29 6.83
N ALA A 171 -17.53 6.00 8.12
CA ALA A 171 -16.56 6.55 9.06
C ALA A 171 -15.41 5.56 9.32
N TYR A 172 -14.22 6.12 9.35
CA TYR A 172 -12.95 5.43 9.47
C TYR A 172 -12.06 6.09 10.52
N LYS A 173 -11.38 5.26 11.32
CA LYS A 173 -10.25 5.69 12.15
C LYS A 173 -9.01 5.75 11.26
N VAL A 174 -8.48 6.96 11.06
CA VAL A 174 -7.33 7.21 10.18
C VAL A 174 -6.06 7.42 11.00
N SER A 175 -5.00 6.72 10.60
CA SER A 175 -3.65 6.84 11.16
C SER A 175 -2.62 6.99 10.05
N VAL A 176 -1.61 7.83 10.26
CA VAL A 176 -0.50 8.04 9.33
C VAL A 176 0.79 7.54 9.98
N TYR A 177 1.53 6.70 9.26
CA TYR A 177 2.71 6.01 9.75
C TYR A 177 3.94 6.31 8.91
N ARG A 178 5.10 6.21 9.54
CA ARG A 178 6.42 6.19 8.91
C ARG A 178 7.20 4.97 9.40
N TRP A 179 8.06 4.42 8.56
CA TRP A 179 9.00 3.38 8.96
C TRP A 179 10.20 4.00 9.67
N ASP A 180 10.53 3.53 10.88
CA ASP A 180 11.67 4.02 11.67
C ASP A 180 12.96 3.20 11.47
N GLY A 181 12.90 2.14 10.68
CA GLY A 181 13.98 1.15 10.49
C GLY A 181 13.62 -0.22 11.04
N GLU A 182 12.71 -0.30 12.00
CA GLU A 182 12.29 -1.54 12.66
C GLU A 182 10.79 -1.79 12.54
N LYS A 183 9.97 -0.73 12.63
CA LYS A 183 8.52 -0.83 12.65
C LYS A 183 7.85 0.43 12.11
N LEU A 184 6.54 0.32 11.90
CA LEU A 184 5.68 1.47 11.64
C LEU A 184 5.40 2.24 12.95
N VAL A 185 5.82 3.49 12.98
CA VAL A 185 5.54 4.47 14.05
C VAL A 185 4.67 5.60 13.52
N SER A 186 4.04 6.38 14.39
CA SER A 186 3.28 7.56 13.97
C SER A 186 4.16 8.52 13.17
N ALA A 187 3.64 9.01 12.04
CA ALA A 187 4.33 9.97 11.21
C ALA A 187 4.54 11.32 11.92
N SER A 188 5.36 12.18 11.33
CA SER A 188 5.61 13.52 11.86
C SER A 188 4.31 14.34 11.96
N PRO A 189 4.26 15.35 12.85
CA PRO A 189 3.14 16.28 12.88
C PRO A 189 2.87 16.96 11.54
N GLU A 190 3.92 17.23 10.75
CA GLU A 190 3.83 17.85 9.42
C GLU A 190 3.13 16.94 8.41
N ALA A 191 3.58 15.68 8.30
CA ALA A 191 2.97 14.68 7.43
C ALA A 191 1.52 14.40 7.85
N THR A 192 1.29 14.27 9.16
CA THR A 192 -0.06 14.10 9.73
C THR A 192 -0.95 15.28 9.36
N ARG A 193 -0.54 16.52 9.60
CA ARG A 193 -1.34 17.70 9.26
C ARG A 193 -1.61 17.79 7.75
N TYR A 194 -0.61 17.48 6.93
CA TYR A 194 -0.73 17.46 5.48
C TYR A 194 -1.83 16.49 5.05
N TYR A 195 -1.73 15.23 5.47
CA TYR A 195 -2.66 14.18 5.08
C TYR A 195 -4.08 14.43 5.62
N PHE A 196 -4.19 14.92 6.85
CA PHE A 196 -5.50 15.18 7.47
C PHE A 196 -6.30 16.30 6.78
N LYS A 197 -5.70 17.12 5.92
CA LYS A 197 -6.49 18.00 5.03
C LYS A 197 -7.37 17.22 4.05
N ARG A 198 -6.89 16.07 3.56
CA ARG A 198 -7.65 15.14 2.70
C ARG A 198 -8.78 14.49 3.51
N VAL A 199 -8.47 14.05 4.73
CA VAL A 199 -9.44 13.45 5.65
C VAL A 199 -10.55 14.44 6.04
N VAL A 200 -10.20 15.72 6.26
CA VAL A 200 -11.19 16.78 6.51
C VAL A 200 -12.17 16.92 5.35
N ARG A 201 -11.68 17.01 4.11
CA ARG A 201 -12.54 17.12 2.92
C ARG A 201 -13.48 15.93 2.80
N TYR A 202 -12.97 14.72 3.02
CA TYR A 202 -13.78 13.50 3.03
C TYR A 202 -14.96 13.58 4.00
N TYR A 203 -14.72 14.03 5.24
CA TYR A 203 -15.81 14.17 6.21
C TYR A 203 -16.69 15.41 6.00
N GLU A 204 -16.19 16.47 5.38
CA GLU A 204 -17.02 17.60 4.95
C GLU A 204 -18.05 17.17 3.91
N ASP A 205 -17.63 16.34 2.94
CA ASP A 205 -18.54 15.77 1.94
C ASP A 205 -19.58 14.86 2.59
N LEU A 206 -19.18 13.97 3.51
CA LEU A 206 -20.12 13.09 4.23
C LEU A 206 -21.12 13.86 5.11
N VAL A 207 -20.69 14.89 5.83
CA VAL A 207 -21.60 15.72 6.65
C VAL A 207 -22.61 16.46 5.76
N LYS A 208 -22.21 16.85 4.55
CA LYS A 208 -23.11 17.50 3.58
C LYS A 208 -24.09 16.52 2.96
N GLU A 209 -23.64 15.33 2.60
CA GLU A 209 -24.45 14.28 1.97
C GLU A 209 -25.41 13.62 2.97
N TYR A 210 -24.97 13.43 4.21
CA TYR A 210 -25.66 12.71 5.26
C TYR A 210 -25.82 13.55 6.53
N PRO A 211 -26.55 14.69 6.48
CA PRO A 211 -26.61 15.66 7.59
C PRO A 211 -27.22 15.12 8.88
N ASP A 212 -28.10 14.11 8.77
CA ASP A 212 -28.77 13.44 9.89
C ASP A 212 -27.85 12.45 10.63
N TYR A 213 -26.76 12.01 10.00
CA TYR A 213 -25.79 11.08 10.58
C TYR A 213 -24.76 11.87 11.40
N THR A 214 -25.18 12.27 12.60
CA THR A 214 -24.44 13.21 13.46
C THR A 214 -23.03 12.76 13.82
N PHE A 215 -22.75 11.45 13.84
CA PHE A 215 -21.42 10.93 14.12
C PHE A 215 -20.36 11.40 13.12
N TYR A 216 -20.70 11.67 11.84
CA TYR A 216 -19.73 12.22 10.88
C TYR A 216 -19.18 13.58 11.31
N LYS A 217 -19.95 14.38 12.07
CA LYS A 217 -19.46 15.65 12.63
C LYS A 217 -18.34 15.42 13.64
N THR A 218 -18.44 14.36 14.46
CA THR A 218 -17.39 13.99 15.41
C THR A 218 -16.09 13.59 14.71
N TYR A 219 -16.16 12.81 13.62
CA TYR A 219 -14.96 12.47 12.84
C TYR A 219 -14.39 13.68 12.11
N LEU A 220 -15.25 14.59 11.60
CA LEU A 220 -14.82 15.85 11.01
C LEU A 220 -14.06 16.72 12.03
N GLU A 221 -14.55 16.81 13.27
CA GLU A 221 -13.89 17.55 14.35
C GLU A 221 -12.54 16.95 14.72
N ASP A 222 -12.43 15.62 14.86
CA ASP A 222 -11.15 14.96 15.09
C ASP A 222 -10.17 15.20 13.94
N ALA A 223 -10.64 15.08 12.70
CA ALA A 223 -9.83 15.32 11.51
C ALA A 223 -9.32 16.78 11.47
N ARG A 224 -10.18 17.76 11.78
CA ARG A 224 -9.80 19.19 11.87
C ARG A 224 -8.80 19.43 13.00
N LYS A 225 -8.94 18.76 14.14
CA LYS A 225 -7.99 18.85 15.25
C LYS A 225 -6.60 18.35 14.83
N LYS A 226 -6.53 17.20 14.17
CA LYS A 226 -5.27 16.62 13.67
C LYS A 226 -4.66 17.46 12.54
N ALA A 227 -5.47 18.00 11.63
CA ALA A 227 -5.03 18.90 10.56
C ALA A 227 -4.43 20.23 11.10
N ASN A 228 -4.87 20.68 12.27
CA ASN A 228 -4.46 21.95 12.88
C ASN A 228 -3.55 21.81 14.11
N ALA A 229 -3.13 20.58 14.46
CA ALA A 229 -2.32 20.33 15.64
C ALA A 229 -0.97 21.06 15.54
N ARG A 230 -0.78 22.09 16.36
CA ARG A 230 0.50 22.81 16.48
C ARG A 230 1.52 21.93 17.20
N GLN A 231 2.80 22.07 16.85
CA GLN A 231 3.88 21.46 17.62
C GLN A 231 3.73 21.89 19.09
N ALA A 232 3.69 20.93 20.01
CA ALA A 232 3.85 21.26 21.41
C ALA A 232 5.28 21.80 21.55
N ASN A 233 5.41 23.10 21.83
CA ASN A 233 6.70 23.67 22.21
C ASN A 233 7.21 22.86 23.40
N ALA A 234 8.34 22.15 23.21
CA ALA A 234 9.16 21.69 24.31
C ALA A 234 9.64 22.94 25.06
N GLY A 235 8.83 23.35 26.04
CA GLY A 235 9.11 24.48 26.90
C GLY A 235 10.40 24.23 27.65
N LYS A 236 11.37 25.12 27.42
CA LYS A 236 12.36 25.61 28.37
C LYS A 236 12.30 24.94 29.75
N SER A 237 13.29 24.12 30.08
CA SER A 237 13.75 24.06 31.48
C SER A 237 14.97 24.96 31.61
N LEU A 238 14.92 25.77 32.66
CA LEU A 238 15.75 26.92 32.95
C LEU A 238 17.24 26.56 33.10
N ARG A 239 18.07 27.54 32.74
CA ARG A 239 19.37 27.75 33.38
C ARG A 239 19.19 27.82 34.89
N LEU A 240 19.96 27.02 35.62
CA LEU A 240 20.77 27.46 36.76
C LEU A 240 22.13 26.75 36.61
#